data_AF-A0A965KDE6-F1
#
_entry.id   AF-A0A965KDE6-F1
#
_cell.length_a   1.000
_cell.length_b   1.000
_cell.length_c   1.000
_cell.angle_alpha   90.00
_cell.angle_beta   90.00
_cell.angle_gamma   90.00
#
_symmetry.space_group_name_H-M   'P 1'
#
loop_
_entity.id
_entity.type
_entity.pdbx_description
1 polymer ?
#
loop_
_entity_poly.entity_id
_entity_poly.type
_entity_poly.pdbx_seq_one_letter_code
_entity_poly.pdbx_strand_id
1 'polypeptide(L)' 'MKESKKPGLGTQTLHAGQKPDPTTGSRAVPIYQTTSYQFRDTEHA' A
#
# COMPACT_ATOMS: atom_id res chain seq x y z
N MET A 1 14.17 20.96 9.06
CA MET A 1 13.22 19.92 8.59
C MET A 1 11.88 20.61 8.36
N LYS A 2 11.34 20.62 7.14
CA LYS A 2 10.06 21.29 6.84
C LYS A 2 8.92 20.43 7.36
N GLU A 3 8.04 20.99 8.18
CA GLU A 3 6.79 20.33 8.55
C GLU A 3 5.95 20.11 7.27
N SER A 4 5.64 18.84 7.00
CA SER A 4 4.77 18.50 5.87
C SER A 4 3.33 18.77 6.28
N LYS A 5 2.70 19.77 5.65
CA LYS A 5 1.30 20.10 5.88
C LYS A 5 0.43 18.91 5.49
N LYS A 6 -0.42 18.45 6.42
CA LYS A 6 -1.39 17.39 6.13
C LYS A 6 -2.31 17.82 4.98
N PRO A 7 -2.53 16.96 3.97
CA PRO A 7 -3.43 17.28 2.86
C PRO A 7 -4.87 17.46 3.35
N GLY A 8 -5.71 18.15 2.56
CA GLY A 8 -7.13 18.35 2.89
C GLY A 8 -7.95 17.05 2.81
N LEU A 9 -9.18 17.07 3.35
CA LEU A 9 -10.03 15.87 3.42
C LEU A 9 -10.31 15.23 2.05
N GLY A 10 -10.56 16.03 1.00
CA GLY A 10 -10.80 15.50 -0.35
C GLY A 10 -9.60 14.70 -0.88
N THR A 11 -8.39 15.24 -0.71
CA THR A 11 -7.15 14.56 -1.10
C THR A 11 -6.91 13.30 -0.26
N GLN A 12 -7.18 13.36 1.05
CA GLN A 12 -7.06 12.18 1.91
C GLN A 12 -8.07 11.09 1.53
N THR A 13 -9.32 11.46 1.24
CA THR A 13 -10.35 10.50 0.83
C THR A 13 -9.94 9.73 -0.42
N LEU A 14 -9.27 10.39 -1.36
CA LEU A 14 -8.82 9.77 -2.60
C LEU A 14 -7.53 8.94 -2.46
N HIS A 15 -6.60 9.33 -1.58
CA HIS A 15 -5.23 8.80 -1.59
C HIS A 15 -4.75 8.19 -0.27
N ALA A 16 -5.38 8.50 0.86
CA ALA A 16 -4.93 7.99 2.15
C ALA A 16 -5.06 6.46 2.20
N GLY A 17 -4.03 5.80 2.72
CA GLY A 17 -3.96 4.34 2.80
C GLY A 17 -3.56 3.63 1.51
N GLN A 18 -3.55 4.32 0.35
CA GLN A 18 -3.13 3.76 -0.93
C GLN A 18 -1.75 4.26 -1.33
N LYS A 19 -0.95 3.36 -1.92
CA LYS A 19 0.34 3.66 -2.56
C LYS A 19 0.45 2.84 -3.84
N PRO A 20 1.18 3.30 -4.86
CA PRO A 20 1.45 2.48 -6.03
C PRO A 20 2.09 1.15 -5.60
N ASP A 21 1.66 0.04 -6.21
CA ASP A 21 2.27 -1.27 -6.00
C ASP A 21 3.77 -1.19 -6.35
N PRO A 22 4.69 -1.51 -5.42
CA PRO A 22 6.12 -1.39 -5.66
C PRO A 22 6.63 -2.36 -6.74
N THR A 23 5.88 -3.42 -7.04
CA THR A 23 6.31 -4.45 -8.01
C THR A 23 6.01 -4.05 -9.45
N THR A 24 4.82 -3.49 -9.69
CA THR A 24 4.33 -3.18 -11.05
C THR A 24 4.14 -1.69 -11.32
N GLY A 25 4.11 -0.86 -10.28
CA GLY A 25 3.76 0.55 -10.37
C GLY A 25 2.25 0.84 -10.50
N SER A 26 1.40 -0.20 -10.44
CA SER A 26 -0.06 -0.01 -10.51
C SER A 26 -0.53 0.91 -9.39
N ARG A 27 -1.34 1.92 -9.73
CA ARG A 27 -2.00 2.77 -8.73
C ARG A 27 -3.29 2.18 -8.18
N ALA A 28 -3.97 1.35 -8.97
CA ALA A 28 -5.07 0.56 -8.47
C ALA A 28 -4.50 -0.56 -7.58
N VAL A 29 -5.10 -0.74 -6.40
CA VAL A 29 -4.69 -1.81 -5.48
C VAL A 29 -5.00 -3.16 -6.12
N PRO A 30 -4.04 -4.10 -6.19
CA PRO A 30 -4.30 -5.43 -6.70
C PRO A 30 -5.37 -6.17 -5.89
N ILE A 31 -6.19 -6.96 -6.58
CA ILE A 31 -7.11 -7.88 -5.92
C ILE A 31 -6.31 -9.14 -5.55
N TYR A 32 -5.91 -9.25 -4.29
CA TYR A 32 -5.23 -10.44 -3.76
C TYR A 32 -6.23 -11.55 -3.44
N GLN A 33 -6.85 -12.12 -4.47
CA GLN A 33 -7.78 -13.24 -4.33
C GLN A 33 -7.02 -14.55 -4.18
N THR A 34 -6.43 -14.73 -3.00
CA THR A 34 -5.70 -15.94 -2.59
C THR A 34 -6.19 -16.42 -1.25
N THR A 35 -6.00 -17.70 -0.95
CA THR A 35 -6.31 -18.31 0.36
C THR A 35 -5.08 -18.38 1.27
N SER A 36 -3.88 -18.19 0.73
CA SER A 36 -2.62 -18.33 1.48
C SER A 36 -1.50 -17.45 0.89
N TYR A 37 -0.47 -17.23 1.72
CA TYR A 37 0.76 -16.53 1.35
C TYR A 37 1.98 -17.40 1.67
N GLN A 38 3.03 -17.29 0.86
CA GLN A 38 4.27 -18.05 1.05
C GLN A 38 5.15 -17.42 2.15
N PHE A 39 5.69 -18.24 3.04
CA PHE A 39 6.75 -17.83 3.96
C PHE A 39 8.08 -17.70 3.24
N ARG A 40 8.93 -16.77 3.70
CA ARG A 40 10.25 -16.56 3.10
C ARG A 40 11.20 -17.72 3.41
N ASP A 41 11.14 -18.24 4.63
CA ASP A 41 11.93 -19.33 5.19
C ASP A 41 11.19 -19.96 6.38
N THR A 42 11.82 -20.94 7.05
CA THR A 42 11.23 -21.69 8.18
C THR A 42 11.12 -20.87 9.46
N GLU A 43 12.00 -19.89 9.65
CA GLU A 43 12.04 -18.99 10.82
C GLU A 43 10.99 -17.88 10.71
N HIS A 44 10.62 -17.49 9.49
CA HIS A 44 9.54 -16.54 9.20
C HIS A 44 8.13 -17.17 9.27
N ALA A 45 8.04 -18.51 9.25
CA ALA A 45 6.78 -19.25 9.34
C ALA A 45 6.15 -19.16 10.74
#